data_AF-A0A2W4RY04-F1
#
_entry.id   AF-A0A2W4RY04-F1
#
_cell.length_a   1.000
_cell.length_b   1.000
_cell.length_c   1.000
_cell.angle_alpha   90.00
_cell.angle_beta   90.00
_cell.angle_gamma   90.00
#
_symmetry.space_group_name_H-M   'P 1'
#
loop_
_entity.id
_entity.type
_entity.pdbx_description
1 polymer ?
#
loop_
_entity_poly.entity_id
_entity_poly.type
_entity_poly.pdbx_seq_one_letter_code
_entity_poly.pdbx_strand_id
1 'polypeptide(L)'
;LGNSAHLLELNTRVLCGTNEQKRYEYKKHIEANNRYFYERSDAGIQDLSDWYALHSHESVWCRAAGIYIRILTEPQLFIEGNDRTGSLVMSYLLAKEGHPPFVLNLSNAKAYFDSSALIKKMPRNSLIRLYRLPRLKIRIADFLKNQIYAIHTH
;
A
#
# COMPACT_ATOMS: atom_id res chain seq x y z
N LEU A 1 -1.27 -5.03 11.79
CA LEU A 1 -2.05 -3.80 11.52
C LEU A 1 -3.26 -3.87 12.44
N GLY A 2 -3.20 -3.27 13.64
CA GLY A 2 -4.20 -3.49 14.70
C GLY A 2 -5.17 -2.32 14.93
N ASN A 3 -4.98 -1.20 14.24
CA ASN A 3 -5.85 -0.03 14.35
C ASN A 3 -6.12 0.53 12.94
N SER A 4 -7.16 -0.01 12.30
CA SER A 4 -7.62 0.38 10.96
C SER A 4 -7.88 1.88 10.83
N ALA A 5 -8.29 2.54 11.92
CA ALA A 5 -8.55 3.98 11.94
C ALA A 5 -7.27 4.79 11.69
N HIS A 6 -6.09 4.34 12.16
CA HIS A 6 -4.83 5.01 11.85
C HIS A 6 -4.45 4.91 10.37
N LEU A 7 -4.77 3.79 9.72
CA LEU A 7 -4.54 3.62 8.29
C LEU A 7 -5.46 4.52 7.47
N LEU A 8 -6.73 4.65 7.86
CA LEU A 8 -7.66 5.59 7.23
C LEU A 8 -7.27 7.05 7.46
N GLU A 9 -6.82 7.39 8.67
CA GLU A 9 -6.33 8.74 8.98
C GLU A 9 -5.04 9.06 8.21
N LEU A 10 -4.15 8.09 8.01
CA LEU A 10 -2.97 8.26 7.16
C LEU A 10 -3.36 8.67 5.73
N ASN A 11 -4.31 7.95 5.11
CA ASN A 11 -4.83 8.31 3.78
C ASN A 11 -5.47 9.70 3.78
N THR A 12 -6.24 10.03 4.81
CA THR A 12 -6.89 11.33 4.95
C THR A 12 -5.86 12.46 5.04
N ARG A 13 -4.76 12.27 5.79
CA ARG A 13 -3.65 13.25 5.85
C ARG A 13 -2.92 13.38 4.53
N VAL A 14 -2.73 12.29 3.78
CA VAL A 14 -2.12 12.30 2.44
C VAL A 14 -2.92 13.14 1.46
N LEU A 15 -4.26 13.10 1.54
CA LEU A 15 -5.14 13.79 0.61
C LEU A 15 -5.49 15.22 1.06
N CYS A 16 -5.93 15.36 2.31
CA CYS A 16 -6.51 16.60 2.83
C CYS A 16 -5.54 17.39 3.72
N GLY A 17 -4.41 16.80 4.12
CA GLY A 17 -3.50 17.38 5.10
C GLY A 17 -4.07 17.38 6.52
N THR A 18 -3.52 18.26 7.36
CA THR A 18 -3.92 18.41 8.77
C THR A 18 -4.74 19.67 9.05
N ASN A 19 -4.88 20.58 8.08
CA ASN A 19 -5.62 21.82 8.23
C ASN A 19 -7.13 21.55 8.37
N GLU A 20 -7.74 22.05 9.44
CA GLU A 20 -9.15 21.79 9.77
C GLU A 20 -10.13 22.36 8.74
N GLN A 21 -9.90 23.61 8.29
CA GLN A 21 -10.74 24.27 7.30
C GLN A 21 -10.76 23.49 5.99
N LYS A 22 -9.58 23.06 5.52
CA LYS A 22 -9.46 22.21 4.33
C LYS A 22 -10.17 20.87 4.52
N ARG A 23 -10.02 20.22 5.67
CA ARG A 23 -10.72 18.95 5.95
C ARG A 23 -12.25 19.10 6.00
N TYR A 24 -12.75 20.26 6.44
CA TYR A 24 -14.18 20.56 6.40
C TYR A 24 -14.68 20.65 4.94
N GLU A 25 -13.92 21.30 4.06
CA GLU A 25 -14.25 21.37 2.62
C GLU A 25 -14.31 19.97 1.97
N TYR A 26 -13.43 19.05 2.38
CA TYR A 26 -13.41 17.66 1.92
C TYR A 26 -14.31 16.70 2.71
N LYS A 27 -15.18 17.18 3.62
CA LYS A 27 -15.97 16.32 4.53
C LYS A 27 -16.74 15.21 3.79
N LYS A 28 -17.41 15.53 2.68
CA LYS A 28 -18.16 14.54 1.87
C LYS A 28 -17.25 13.45 1.31
N HIS A 29 -16.05 13.81 0.85
CA HIS A 29 -15.06 12.85 0.36
C HIS A 29 -14.54 11.96 1.50
N ILE A 30 -14.21 12.54 2.66
CA ILE A 30 -13.75 11.80 3.84
C ILE A 30 -14.80 10.79 4.30
N GLU A 31 -16.08 11.20 4.39
CA GLU A 31 -17.19 10.32 4.75
C GLU A 31 -17.39 9.19 3.73
N ALA A 32 -17.32 9.50 2.44
CA ALA A 32 -17.43 8.48 1.39
C ALA A 32 -16.28 7.47 1.46
N ASN A 33 -15.04 7.94 1.64
CA ASN A 33 -13.87 7.08 1.75
C ASN A 33 -13.90 6.22 3.02
N ASN A 34 -14.42 6.75 4.14
CA ASN A 34 -14.61 6.00 5.37
C ASN A 34 -15.60 4.83 5.19
N ARG A 35 -16.80 5.10 4.65
CA ARG A 35 -17.77 4.05 4.32
C ARG A 35 -17.18 3.01 3.37
N TYR A 36 -16.56 3.48 2.29
CA TYR A 36 -15.90 2.62 1.30
C TYR A 36 -14.85 1.69 1.93
N PHE A 37 -14.02 2.22 2.83
CA PHE A 37 -12.92 1.48 3.47
C PHE A 37 -13.40 0.35 4.41
N TYR A 38 -14.52 0.56 5.11
CA TYR A 38 -15.05 -0.41 6.08
C TYR A 38 -16.15 -1.33 5.53
N GLU A 39 -17.04 -0.82 4.68
CA GLU A 39 -18.25 -1.56 4.25
C GLU A 39 -17.99 -2.48 3.05
N ARG A 40 -16.86 -2.31 2.36
CA ARG A 40 -16.54 -3.07 1.16
C ARG A 40 -16.02 -4.49 1.50
N SER A 41 -16.74 -5.52 1.08
CA SER A 41 -16.44 -6.92 1.42
C SER A 41 -15.36 -7.58 0.58
N ASP A 42 -15.15 -7.15 -0.67
CA ASP A 42 -14.21 -7.76 -1.63
C ASP A 42 -12.81 -7.10 -1.66
N ALA A 43 -12.68 -5.92 -1.03
CA ALA A 43 -11.46 -5.11 -1.06
C ALA A 43 -11.29 -4.12 0.11
N GLY A 44 -12.12 -4.21 1.15
CA GLY A 44 -12.03 -3.35 2.32
C GLY A 44 -10.88 -3.72 3.26
N ILE A 45 -10.81 -3.02 4.40
CA ILE A 45 -9.76 -3.19 5.39
C ILE A 45 -9.69 -4.60 6.00
N GLN A 46 -10.79 -5.34 6.01
CA GLN A 46 -10.82 -6.71 6.51
C GLN A 46 -9.92 -7.63 5.66
N ASP A 47 -10.05 -7.62 4.32
CA ASP A 47 -9.20 -8.42 3.42
C ASP A 47 -7.71 -8.13 3.64
N LEU A 48 -7.35 -6.85 3.83
CA LEU A 48 -5.96 -6.46 4.10
C LEU A 48 -5.47 -7.00 5.46
N SER A 49 -6.31 -6.88 6.49
CA SER A 49 -5.97 -7.26 7.86
C SER A 49 -5.82 -8.77 8.00
N ASP A 50 -6.77 -9.53 7.44
CA ASP A 50 -6.77 -10.99 7.42
C ASP A 50 -5.54 -11.52 6.68
N TRP A 51 -5.25 -10.95 5.51
CA TRP A 51 -4.05 -11.33 4.76
C TRP A 51 -2.77 -11.06 5.55
N TYR A 52 -2.65 -9.88 6.17
CA TYR A 52 -1.46 -9.53 6.96
C TYR A 52 -1.24 -10.49 8.12
N ALA A 53 -2.31 -10.89 8.81
CA ALA A 53 -2.25 -11.85 9.91
C ALA A 53 -1.79 -13.24 9.44
N LEU A 54 -2.36 -13.73 8.33
CA LEU A 54 -2.00 -15.03 7.74
C LEU A 54 -0.55 -15.10 7.23
N HIS A 55 0.04 -13.96 6.86
CA HIS A 55 1.38 -13.88 6.29
C HIS A 55 2.43 -13.40 7.31
N SER A 56 2.14 -13.50 8.62
CA SER A 56 3.06 -13.12 9.69
C SER A 56 4.39 -13.88 9.68
N HIS A 57 4.41 -15.09 9.11
CA HIS A 57 5.59 -15.92 8.93
C HIS A 57 6.52 -15.44 7.80
N GLU A 58 6.05 -14.55 6.92
CA GLU A 58 6.85 -14.04 5.82
C GLU A 58 7.79 -12.91 6.24
N SER A 59 8.89 -12.76 5.50
CA SER A 59 9.81 -11.62 5.68
C SER A 59 9.08 -10.29 5.54
N VAL A 60 9.61 -9.25 6.19
CA VAL A 60 9.04 -7.90 6.10
C VAL A 60 8.93 -7.39 4.66
N TRP A 61 9.88 -7.76 3.80
CA TRP A 61 9.90 -7.43 2.37
C TRP A 61 8.67 -7.98 1.65
N CYS A 62 8.37 -9.26 1.88
CA CYS A 62 7.21 -9.93 1.32
C CYS A 62 5.90 -9.38 1.89
N ARG A 63 5.86 -9.10 3.20
CA ARG A 63 4.68 -8.48 3.84
C ARG A 63 4.43 -7.07 3.31
N ALA A 64 5.45 -6.22 3.22
CA ALA A 64 5.33 -4.88 2.67
C ALA A 64 4.87 -4.90 1.20
N ALA A 65 5.49 -5.75 0.38
CA ALA A 65 5.09 -5.95 -1.01
C ALA A 65 3.64 -6.42 -1.15
N GLY A 66 3.22 -7.42 -0.37
CA GLY A 66 1.85 -7.94 -0.45
C GLY A 66 0.79 -6.96 0.05
N ILE A 67 1.08 -6.18 1.10
CA ILE A 67 0.22 -5.08 1.55
C ILE A 67 0.09 -4.02 0.45
N TYR A 68 1.19 -3.60 -0.15
CA TYR A 68 1.17 -2.61 -1.23
C TYR A 68 0.36 -3.07 -2.43
N ILE A 69 0.58 -4.32 -2.86
CA ILE A 69 -0.21 -4.91 -3.95
C ILE A 69 -1.69 -4.87 -3.60
N ARG A 70 -2.09 -5.24 -2.38
CA ARG A 70 -3.50 -5.24 -1.97
C ARG A 70 -4.12 -3.85 -1.88
N ILE A 71 -3.36 -2.83 -1.50
CA ILE A 71 -3.83 -1.44 -1.52
C ILE A 71 -4.14 -1.00 -2.96
N LEU A 72 -3.31 -1.41 -3.93
CA LEU A 72 -3.39 -0.98 -5.34
C LEU A 72 -4.21 -1.87 -6.28
N THR A 73 -4.51 -3.10 -5.88
CA THR A 73 -5.26 -4.04 -6.72
C THR A 73 -6.70 -3.58 -6.82
N GLU A 74 -7.25 -3.47 -8.02
CA GLU A 74 -8.67 -3.12 -8.21
C GLU A 74 -9.61 -4.23 -7.72
N PRO A 75 -10.64 -3.91 -6.91
CA PRO A 75 -10.93 -2.58 -6.38
C PRO A 75 -9.92 -2.13 -5.32
N GLN A 76 -9.43 -0.89 -5.45
CA GLN A 76 -8.42 -0.33 -4.52
C GLN A 76 -8.99 -0.14 -3.11
N LEU A 77 -8.11 -0.07 -2.10
CA LEU A 77 -8.52 0.02 -0.69
C LEU A 77 -9.18 1.36 -0.31
N PHE A 78 -8.71 2.46 -0.91
CA PHE A 78 -9.27 3.79 -0.76
C PHE A 78 -9.89 4.26 -2.08
N ILE A 79 -10.77 5.25 -2.02
CA ILE A 79 -11.30 5.91 -3.22
C ILE A 79 -10.17 6.65 -3.96
N GLU A 80 -9.27 7.31 -3.21
CA GLU A 80 -8.13 8.06 -3.76
C GLU A 80 -6.86 7.90 -2.93
N GLY A 81 -5.71 8.25 -3.51
CA GLY A 81 -4.44 8.34 -2.78
C GLY A 81 -3.78 7.00 -2.46
N ASN A 82 -4.19 5.91 -3.11
CA ASN A 82 -3.68 4.56 -2.85
C ASN A 82 -2.17 4.41 -3.06
N ASP A 83 -1.58 4.99 -4.12
CA ASP A 83 -0.12 4.90 -4.33
C ASP A 83 0.68 5.56 -3.21
N ARG A 84 0.31 6.81 -2.87
CA ARG A 84 0.98 7.61 -1.84
C ARG A 84 0.79 6.99 -0.45
N THR A 85 -0.41 6.51 -0.15
CA THR A 85 -0.69 5.84 1.13
C THR A 85 0.02 4.49 1.18
N GLY A 86 -0.03 3.71 0.10
CA GLY A 86 0.61 2.42 -0.01
C GLY A 86 2.13 2.49 0.16
N SER A 87 2.80 3.49 -0.41
CA SER A 87 4.23 3.70 -0.20
C SER A 87 4.56 4.03 1.26
N LEU A 88 3.78 4.87 1.93
CA LEU A 88 3.96 5.17 3.35
C LEU A 88 3.72 3.95 4.24
N VAL A 89 2.74 3.10 3.90
CA VAL A 89 2.48 1.85 4.63
C VAL A 89 3.63 0.87 4.44
N MET A 90 4.18 0.73 3.23
CA MET A 90 5.39 -0.06 3.00
C MET A 90 6.54 0.45 3.88
N SER A 91 6.82 1.76 3.82
CA SER A 91 7.89 2.38 4.61
C SER A 91 7.71 2.17 6.12
N TYR A 92 6.48 2.28 6.62
CA TYR A 92 6.16 2.01 8.02
C TYR A 92 6.45 0.55 8.40
N LEU A 93 6.06 -0.42 7.56
CA LEU A 93 6.32 -1.83 7.83
C LEU A 93 7.82 -2.15 7.88
N LEU A 94 8.61 -1.57 6.97
CA LEU A 94 10.05 -1.71 6.96
C LEU A 94 10.69 -1.11 8.22
N ALA A 95 10.33 0.14 8.54
CA ALA A 95 10.84 0.87 9.70
C ALA A 95 10.50 0.16 11.02
N LYS A 96 9.29 -0.41 11.12
CA LYS A 96 8.84 -1.17 12.29
C LYS A 96 9.74 -2.37 12.60
N GLU A 97 10.40 -2.94 11.59
CA GLU A 97 11.30 -4.10 11.76
C GLU A 97 12.78 -3.73 11.63
N GLY A 98 13.12 -2.45 11.82
CA GLY A 98 14.50 -1.99 11.87
C GLY A 98 15.15 -1.76 10.51
N HIS A 99 14.37 -1.75 9.42
CA HIS A 99 14.88 -1.44 8.09
C HIS A 99 14.62 0.01 7.68
N PRO A 100 15.52 0.65 6.90
CA PRO A 100 15.27 1.93 6.26
C PRO A 100 13.90 2.01 5.55
N PRO A 101 13.20 3.16 5.64
CA PRO A 101 11.96 3.37 4.90
C PRO A 101 12.20 3.40 3.39
N PHE A 102 11.18 3.05 2.61
CA PHE A 102 11.22 3.25 1.17
C PHE A 102 11.16 4.75 0.85
N VAL A 103 12.08 5.21 0.00
CA VAL A 103 12.16 6.61 -0.46
C VAL A 103 12.12 6.63 -1.98
N LEU A 104 11.08 7.24 -2.54
CA LEU A 104 10.96 7.46 -3.98
C LEU A 104 11.97 8.53 -4.42
N ASN A 105 12.79 8.21 -5.42
CA ASN A 105 13.79 9.11 -5.99
C ASN A 105 13.89 8.91 -7.52
N LEU A 106 14.72 9.71 -8.19
CA LEU A 106 14.85 9.65 -9.65
C LEU A 106 15.31 8.29 -10.16
N SER A 107 16.24 7.61 -9.46
CA SER A 107 16.82 6.35 -9.94
C SER A 107 15.83 5.18 -9.82
N ASN A 108 14.91 5.23 -8.85
CA ASN A 108 13.94 4.17 -8.62
C ASN A 108 12.51 4.47 -9.11
N ALA A 109 12.22 5.73 -9.48
CA ALA A 109 10.88 6.17 -9.86
C ALA A 109 10.26 5.33 -10.96
N LYS A 110 11.01 5.06 -12.04
CA LYS A 110 10.51 4.28 -13.17
C LYS A 110 10.06 2.88 -12.74
N ALA A 111 10.92 2.16 -12.02
CA ALA A 111 10.62 0.81 -11.56
C ALA A 111 9.43 0.78 -10.58
N TYR A 112 9.32 1.79 -9.72
CA TYR A 112 8.19 1.96 -8.81
C TYR A 112 6.86 2.17 -9.57
N PHE A 113 6.82 3.13 -10.50
CA PHE A 113 5.60 3.44 -11.26
C PHE A 113 5.19 2.32 -12.21
N ASP A 114 6.16 1.65 -12.85
CA ASP A 114 5.89 0.47 -13.68
C ASP A 114 5.25 -0.66 -12.85
N SER A 115 5.74 -0.88 -11.62
CA SER A 115 5.18 -1.88 -10.71
C SER A 115 3.76 -1.54 -10.26
N SER A 116 3.49 -0.27 -9.90
CA SER A 116 2.14 0.20 -9.59
C SER A 116 1.18 0.01 -10.76
N ALA A 117 1.58 0.41 -11.97
CA ALA A 117 0.77 0.28 -13.17
C ALA A 117 0.44 -1.19 -13.49
N LEU A 118 1.39 -2.11 -13.27
CA LEU A 118 1.15 -3.55 -13.44
C LEU A 118 0.13 -4.07 -12.44
N ILE A 119 0.20 -3.68 -11.16
CA ILE A 119 -0.76 -4.11 -10.14
C ILE A 119 -2.19 -3.70 -10.52
N LYS A 120 -2.38 -2.43 -10.92
CA LYS A 120 -3.69 -1.88 -11.28
C LYS A 120 -4.33 -2.57 -12.48
N LYS A 121 -3.52 -3.15 -13.38
CA LYS A 121 -3.99 -3.94 -14.53
C LYS A 121 -4.40 -5.38 -14.17
N MET A 122 -4.29 -5.78 -12.91
CA MET A 122 -4.58 -7.15 -12.45
C MET A 122 -5.69 -7.15 -11.38
N PRO A 123 -6.97 -6.97 -11.77
CA PRO A 123 -8.07 -6.91 -10.82
C PRO A 123 -8.24 -8.22 -10.03
N ARG A 124 -8.84 -8.14 -8.83
CA ARG A 124 -8.97 -9.26 -7.88
C ARG A 124 -9.64 -10.50 -8.50
N ASN A 125 -10.60 -10.31 -9.40
CA ASN A 125 -11.39 -11.37 -10.03
C ASN A 125 -10.68 -12.02 -11.23
N SER A 126 -9.45 -11.62 -11.57
CA SER A 126 -8.71 -12.20 -12.68
C SER A 126 -8.08 -13.55 -12.29
N LEU A 127 -8.42 -14.63 -13.02
CA LEU A 127 -7.79 -15.95 -12.82
C LEU A 127 -6.27 -15.95 -13.09
N ILE A 128 -5.80 -15.03 -13.93
CA ILE A 128 -4.36 -14.84 -14.23
C ILE A 128 -3.58 -14.46 -12.96
N ARG A 129 -4.26 -13.85 -11.98
CA ARG A 129 -3.69 -13.43 -10.70
C ARG A 129 -3.12 -14.60 -9.91
N LEU A 130 -3.71 -15.79 -9.96
CA LEU A 130 -3.24 -16.98 -9.23
C LEU A 130 -1.78 -17.30 -9.55
N TYR A 131 -1.37 -17.11 -10.80
CA TYR A 131 0.00 -17.37 -11.25
C TYR A 131 0.92 -16.15 -11.17
N ARG A 132 0.38 -14.94 -11.41
CA ARG A 132 1.20 -13.72 -11.48
C ARG A 132 1.47 -13.07 -10.13
N LEU A 133 0.54 -13.18 -9.18
CA LEU A 133 0.62 -12.49 -7.89
C LEU A 133 1.83 -12.93 -7.05
N PRO A 134 2.16 -14.23 -6.94
CA PRO A 134 3.35 -14.66 -6.18
C PRO A 134 4.64 -14.09 -6.78
N ARG A 135 4.77 -14.14 -8.12
CA ARG A 135 5.94 -13.62 -8.84
C ARG A 135 6.08 -12.09 -8.70
N LEU A 136 4.95 -11.38 -8.78
CA LEU A 136 4.93 -9.93 -8.57
C LEU A 136 5.31 -9.56 -7.14
N LYS A 137 4.80 -10.28 -6.14
CA LYS A 137 5.14 -10.08 -4.73
C LYS A 137 6.64 -10.21 -4.51
N ILE A 138 7.25 -11.28 -5.05
CA ILE A 138 8.69 -11.50 -4.96
C ILE A 138 9.44 -10.36 -5.67
N ARG A 139 9.06 -9.98 -6.90
CA ARG A 139 9.70 -8.87 -7.62
C ARG A 139 9.66 -7.56 -6.83
N ILE A 140 8.53 -7.22 -6.21
CA ILE A 140 8.40 -5.99 -5.42
C ILE A 140 9.20 -6.11 -4.11
N ALA A 141 9.20 -7.27 -3.46
CA ALA A 141 10.00 -7.52 -2.27
C ALA A 141 11.51 -7.36 -2.56
N ASP A 142 11.99 -7.94 -3.65
CA ASP A 142 13.37 -7.80 -4.11
C ASP A 142 13.71 -6.36 -4.48
N PHE A 143 12.79 -5.67 -5.16
CA PHE A 143 12.94 -4.24 -5.45
C PHE A 143 13.13 -3.44 -4.16
N LEU A 144 12.24 -3.60 -3.16
CA LEU A 144 12.33 -2.91 -1.88
C LEU A 144 13.66 -3.22 -1.16
N LYS A 145 14.07 -4.49 -1.15
CA LYS A 145 15.31 -4.93 -0.53
C LYS A 145 16.54 -4.30 -1.21
N ASN A 146 16.58 -4.28 -2.53
CA ASN A 146 17.72 -3.77 -3.30
C ASN A 146 17.91 -2.25 -3.18
N GLN A 147 16.84 -1.50 -2.88
CA GLN A 147 16.97 -0.06 -2.66
C GLN A 147 17.81 0.30 -1.44
N ILE A 148 17.81 -0.56 -0.42
CA ILE A 148 18.62 -0.34 0.78
C ILE A 148 20.10 -0.45 0.45
N TYR A 149 20.48 -1.48 -0.31
CA TYR A 149 21.88 -1.72 -0.65
C TYR A 149 22.43 -0.69 -1.64
N ALA A 150 21.57 -0.02 -2.41
CA ALA A 150 21.98 1.05 -3.32
C ALA A 150 22.24 2.39 -2.62
N ILE A 151 21.74 2.60 -1.40
CA ILE A 151 21.96 3.84 -0.63
C ILE A 151 23.34 3.84 0.06
N HIS A 152 24.00 2.68 0.21
CA HIS A 152 25.29 2.53 0.90
C HIS A 152 26.51 2.53 -0.03
N THR A 153 26.34 2.85 -1.33
CA THR A 153 27.41 2.82 -2.34
C THR A 153 27.83 4.21 -2.84
N HIS A 154 27.46 5.27 -2.13
CA HIS A 154 27.86 6.65 -2.42
C HIS A 154 28.51 7.32 -1.22
#